data_AF-A0A349JF49-F1
#
_entry.id   AF-A0A349JF49-F1
#
_cell.length_a   1.000
_cell.length_b   1.000
_cell.length_c   1.000
_cell.angle_alpha   90.00
_cell.angle_beta   90.00
_cell.angle_gamma   90.00
#
_symmetry.space_group_name_H-M   'P 1'
#
loop_
_entity.id
_entity.type
_entity.pdbx_description
1 polymer ?
#
loop_
_entity_poly.entity_id
_entity_poly.type
_entity_poly.pdbx_seq_one_letter_code
_entity_poly.pdbx_strand_id
1 'polypeptide(L)'
;MAIAQLNPFRSLCQTLTKRLLPLLLSVLASLAVLLTWQQLTINEEVHIEQLTQQEANAIELQLSKELSSRMLTLQQMANRWQVSGGTGKDLWEADAAAYIHNFYGYQAIEWVDPSFKVRWIVPLAGNEAAQNLDLSREPRRQIALQVARDLREIVLTHNISLPQMGKGFLAIFPLFVSDRFDGFIVGVFQFQTLFDSILRVPPGYKVAIYDRTDLIYSQNLPSQPSLQKTVVVKTWRADWRVEVFPTPELIAKVKSSLPIVVLIGGLVLVWLFGLVVYLVQVSYCQIHEVKKANHQLQWEIYQRQQVEIENARLAAIVETSEDAILSKDLEGLVTSWNLGAERIFGYTEIEMLGQSGTKLIPA
;
A
#
# COMPACT_ATOMS: atom_id res chain seq x y z
N MET A 1 32.11 -38.69 50.91
CA MET A 1 31.61 -39.42 49.73
C MET A 1 30.14 -39.04 49.53
N ALA A 2 29.88 -38.10 48.62
CA ALA A 2 28.53 -37.82 48.10
C ALA A 2 28.71 -37.11 46.75
N ILE A 3 28.61 -37.89 45.67
CA ILE A 3 28.74 -37.44 44.28
C ILE A 3 27.43 -36.76 43.90
N ALA A 4 27.47 -35.44 43.72
CA ALA A 4 26.36 -34.68 43.16
C ALA A 4 26.19 -35.05 41.68
N GLN A 5 25.06 -35.66 41.34
CA GLN A 5 24.67 -35.94 39.97
C GLN A 5 24.46 -34.62 39.21
N LEU A 6 25.40 -34.32 38.30
CA LEU A 6 25.26 -33.29 37.28
C LEU A 6 24.15 -33.70 36.32
N ASN A 7 23.00 -33.02 36.41
CA ASN A 7 21.86 -33.20 35.53
C ASN A 7 22.15 -32.53 34.16
N PRO A 8 22.36 -33.29 33.06
CA PRO A 8 22.86 -32.76 31.78
C PRO A 8 21.81 -31.96 30.99
N PHE A 9 20.54 -31.98 31.40
CA PHE A 9 19.46 -31.30 30.69
C PHE A 9 19.30 -29.81 31.03
N ARG A 10 19.96 -29.30 32.08
CA ARG A 10 19.81 -27.89 32.50
C ARG A 10 20.69 -26.91 31.69
N SER A 11 21.74 -27.38 31.01
CA SER A 11 22.67 -26.53 30.24
C SER A 11 22.23 -26.28 28.79
N LEU A 12 21.50 -27.21 28.16
CA LEU A 12 21.00 -27.02 26.78
C LEU A 12 19.91 -25.94 26.68
N CYS A 13 19.14 -25.72 27.74
CA CYS A 13 18.03 -24.76 27.73
C CYS A 13 18.51 -23.28 27.85
N GLN A 14 19.75 -23.03 28.28
CA GLN A 14 20.33 -21.68 28.41
C GLN A 14 21.05 -21.17 27.16
N THR A 15 21.44 -22.05 26.23
CA THR A 15 22.21 -21.68 25.02
C THR A 15 21.32 -21.47 23.80
N LEU A 16 20.28 -22.30 23.64
CA LEU A 16 19.39 -22.25 22.47
C LEU A 16 18.49 -21.00 22.47
N THR A 17 17.87 -20.70 23.60
CA THR A 17 16.98 -19.53 23.80
C THR A 17 17.73 -18.21 23.60
N LYS A 18 18.95 -18.12 24.13
CA LYS A 18 19.82 -16.95 23.94
C LYS A 18 20.15 -16.74 22.46
N ARG A 19 20.57 -17.79 21.73
CA ARG A 19 20.91 -17.69 20.30
C ARG A 19 19.71 -17.37 19.41
N LEU A 20 18.51 -17.79 19.79
CA LEU A 20 17.28 -17.54 19.03
C LEU A 20 16.67 -16.16 19.27
N LEU A 21 16.98 -15.51 20.40
CA LEU A 21 16.46 -14.18 20.74
C LEU A 21 16.68 -13.10 19.66
N PRO A 22 17.91 -12.88 19.13
CA PRO A 22 18.13 -11.88 18.07
C PRO A 22 17.37 -12.22 16.78
N LEU A 23 17.20 -13.51 16.48
CA LEU A 23 16.44 -13.95 15.31
C LEU A 23 14.94 -13.66 15.50
N LEU A 24 14.38 -13.96 16.67
CA LEU A 24 12.98 -13.63 17.00
C LEU A 24 12.72 -12.12 16.96
N LEU A 25 13.63 -11.31 17.52
CA LEU A 25 13.54 -9.85 17.46
C LEU A 25 13.61 -9.32 16.02
N SER A 26 14.47 -9.91 15.18
CA SER A 26 14.61 -9.54 13.77
C SER A 26 13.36 -9.90 12.97
N VAL A 27 12.74 -11.05 13.25
CA VAL A 27 11.46 -11.45 12.64
C VAL A 27 10.34 -10.47 13.04
N LEU A 28 10.26 -10.11 14.33
CA LEU A 28 9.27 -9.16 14.81
C LEU A 28 9.47 -7.75 14.21
N ALA A 29 10.71 -7.28 14.10
CA ALA A 29 11.03 -6.03 13.43
C ALA A 29 10.73 -6.08 11.92
N SER A 30 10.97 -7.21 11.26
CA SER A 30 10.61 -7.41 9.85
C SER A 30 9.10 -7.33 9.64
N LEU A 31 8.29 -7.85 10.59
CA LEU A 31 6.85 -7.70 10.57
C LEU A 31 6.44 -6.22 10.66
N ALA A 32 7.10 -5.43 11.52
CA ALA A 32 6.83 -3.98 11.61
C ALA A 32 7.18 -3.24 10.29
N VAL A 33 8.27 -3.62 9.62
CA VAL A 33 8.63 -3.10 8.28
C VAL A 33 7.55 -3.45 7.26
N LEU A 34 7.07 -4.70 7.25
CA LEU A 34 6.00 -5.14 6.36
C LEU A 34 4.69 -4.39 6.61
N LEU A 35 4.30 -4.19 7.87
CA LEU A 35 3.11 -3.41 8.24
C LEU A 35 3.24 -1.95 7.78
N THR A 36 4.43 -1.36 7.92
CA THR A 36 4.68 0.02 7.47
C THR A 36 4.59 0.13 5.94
N TRP A 37 5.21 -0.80 5.21
CA TRP A 37 5.10 -0.89 3.75
C TRP A 37 3.64 -1.06 3.29
N GLN A 38 2.90 -1.94 3.95
CA GLN A 38 1.48 -2.17 3.67
C GLN A 38 0.66 -0.91 3.91
N GLN A 39 0.87 -0.22 5.04
CA GLN A 39 0.17 1.03 5.36
C GLN A 39 0.47 2.13 4.34
N LEU A 40 1.73 2.27 3.91
CA LEU A 40 2.12 3.25 2.90
C LEU A 40 1.46 2.96 1.55
N THR A 41 1.42 1.68 1.14
CA THR A 41 0.78 1.26 -0.12
C THR A 41 -0.74 1.52 -0.08
N ILE A 42 -1.39 1.19 1.04
CA ILE A 42 -2.82 1.48 1.24
C ILE A 42 -3.07 2.99 1.20
N ASN A 43 -2.21 3.79 1.84
CA ASN A 43 -2.36 5.25 1.84
C ASN A 43 -2.26 5.83 0.42
N GLU A 44 -1.37 5.32 -0.44
CA GLU A 44 -1.27 5.76 -1.84
C GLU A 44 -2.55 5.44 -2.62
N GLU A 45 -3.10 4.24 -2.47
CA GLU A 45 -4.35 3.84 -3.13
C GLU A 45 -5.54 4.69 -2.65
N VAL A 46 -5.68 4.86 -1.33
CA VAL A 46 -6.72 5.72 -0.74
C VAL A 46 -6.58 7.16 -1.21
N HIS A 47 -5.36 7.67 -1.36
CA HIS A 47 -5.13 9.03 -1.85
C HIS A 47 -5.58 9.19 -3.32
N ILE A 48 -5.27 8.22 -4.19
CA ILE A 48 -5.75 8.21 -5.59
C ILE A 48 -7.28 8.15 -5.61
N GLU A 49 -7.88 7.29 -4.78
CA GLU A 49 -9.33 7.19 -4.69
C GLU A 49 -10.00 8.51 -4.27
N GLN A 50 -9.42 9.22 -3.31
CA GLN A 50 -9.91 10.53 -2.87
C GLN A 50 -9.81 11.58 -3.96
N LEU A 51 -8.69 11.64 -4.68
CA LEU A 51 -8.50 12.55 -5.81
C LEU A 51 -9.50 12.26 -6.94
N THR A 52 -9.68 10.99 -7.31
CA THR A 52 -10.67 10.59 -8.31
C THR A 52 -12.10 10.88 -7.84
N GLN A 53 -12.41 10.73 -6.55
CA GLN A 53 -13.73 11.06 -6.01
C GLN A 53 -13.99 12.57 -6.03
N GLN A 54 -12.99 13.38 -5.68
CA GLN A 54 -13.08 14.84 -5.77
C GLN A 54 -13.34 15.28 -7.22
N GLU A 55 -12.61 14.71 -8.17
CA GLU A 55 -12.83 14.97 -9.59
C GLU A 55 -14.22 14.52 -10.05
N ALA A 56 -14.68 13.34 -9.64
CA ALA A 56 -16.02 12.87 -9.96
C ALA A 56 -17.10 13.81 -9.42
N ASN A 57 -16.96 14.30 -8.19
CA ASN A 57 -17.88 15.28 -7.62
C ASN A 57 -17.83 16.62 -8.38
N ALA A 58 -16.65 17.06 -8.82
CA ALA A 58 -16.51 18.28 -9.62
C ALA A 58 -17.21 18.15 -10.98
N ILE A 59 -17.06 17.00 -11.64
CA ILE A 59 -17.74 16.69 -12.90
C ILE A 59 -19.27 16.64 -12.72
N GLU A 60 -19.77 15.99 -11.67
CA GLU A 60 -21.20 15.96 -11.34
C GLU A 60 -21.75 17.37 -11.16
N LEU A 61 -21.07 18.19 -10.35
CA LEU A 61 -21.47 19.57 -10.08
C LEU A 61 -21.48 20.41 -11.36
N GLN A 62 -20.46 20.27 -12.20
CA GLN A 62 -20.35 20.97 -13.47
C GLN A 62 -21.48 20.55 -14.42
N LEU A 63 -21.73 19.25 -14.57
CA LEU A 63 -22.84 18.73 -15.37
C LEU A 63 -24.19 19.26 -14.88
N SER A 64 -24.45 19.14 -13.58
CA SER A 64 -25.68 19.59 -12.94
C SER A 64 -25.92 21.08 -13.13
N LYS A 65 -24.88 21.91 -12.95
CA LYS A 65 -24.96 23.37 -13.13
C LYS A 65 -25.20 23.76 -14.59
N GLU A 66 -24.42 23.21 -15.51
CA GLU A 66 -24.49 23.55 -16.93
C GLU A 66 -25.79 23.07 -17.58
N LEU A 67 -26.27 21.88 -17.21
CA LEU A 67 -27.57 21.38 -17.63
C LEU A 67 -28.69 22.25 -17.07
N SER A 68 -28.63 22.63 -15.79
CA SER A 68 -29.64 23.49 -15.16
C SER A 68 -29.76 24.85 -15.83
N SER A 69 -28.63 25.45 -16.22
CA SER A 69 -28.63 26.74 -16.93
C SER A 69 -29.43 26.66 -18.25
N ARG A 70 -29.22 25.58 -19.02
CA ARG A 70 -29.95 25.32 -20.28
C ARG A 70 -31.43 25.08 -20.03
N MET A 71 -31.77 24.23 -19.06
CA MET A 71 -33.17 23.96 -18.71
C MET A 71 -33.90 25.23 -18.26
N LEU A 72 -33.23 26.11 -17.51
CA LEU A 72 -33.80 27.38 -17.08
C LEU A 72 -34.09 28.32 -18.26
N THR A 73 -33.24 28.35 -19.29
CA THR A 73 -33.51 29.19 -20.49
C THR A 73 -34.75 28.73 -21.26
N LEU A 74 -34.92 27.42 -21.43
CA LEU A 74 -36.14 26.86 -22.05
C LEU A 74 -37.38 27.11 -21.18
N GLN A 75 -37.24 26.98 -19.86
CA GLN A 75 -38.31 27.31 -18.92
C GLN A 75 -38.72 28.78 -19.01
N GLN A 76 -37.76 29.70 -19.14
CA GLN A 76 -38.05 31.13 -19.31
C GLN A 76 -38.83 31.39 -20.60
N MET A 77 -38.44 30.74 -21.70
CA MET A 77 -39.15 30.80 -22.97
C MET A 77 -40.60 30.30 -22.83
N ALA A 78 -40.79 29.18 -22.13
CA ALA A 78 -42.09 28.60 -21.86
C ALA A 78 -42.95 29.51 -20.97
N ASN A 79 -42.38 30.05 -19.89
CA ASN A 79 -43.08 30.96 -18.98
C ASN A 79 -43.56 32.22 -19.71
N ARG A 80 -42.71 32.82 -20.55
CA ARG A 80 -43.10 33.99 -21.36
C ARG A 80 -44.24 33.66 -22.31
N TRP A 81 -44.19 32.50 -22.98
CA TRP A 81 -45.29 32.05 -23.83
C TRP A 81 -46.62 32.00 -23.08
N GLN A 82 -46.62 31.40 -21.88
CA GLN A 82 -47.81 31.22 -21.07
C GLN A 82 -48.39 32.56 -20.59
N VAL A 83 -47.53 33.49 -20.16
CA VAL A 83 -47.94 34.83 -19.67
C VAL A 83 -48.45 35.72 -20.81
N SER A 84 -47.81 35.68 -21.98
CA SER A 84 -48.17 36.51 -23.13
C SER A 84 -49.34 35.97 -23.96
N GLY A 85 -49.83 34.76 -23.66
CA GLY A 85 -50.88 34.10 -24.44
C GLY A 85 -50.41 33.60 -25.80
N GLY A 86 -49.12 33.28 -25.91
CA GLY A 86 -48.43 32.93 -27.15
C GLY A 86 -47.24 33.85 -27.43
N THR A 87 -46.28 33.37 -28.23
CA THR A 87 -45.18 34.18 -28.76
C THR A 87 -45.22 34.14 -30.28
N GLY A 88 -45.14 35.32 -30.92
CA GLY A 88 -45.05 35.40 -32.38
C GLY A 88 -43.79 34.71 -32.90
N LYS A 89 -43.87 34.14 -34.10
CA LYS A 89 -42.80 33.33 -34.70
C LYS A 89 -41.44 34.05 -34.70
N ASP A 90 -41.40 35.29 -35.17
CA ASP A 90 -40.14 36.05 -35.30
C ASP A 90 -39.43 36.25 -33.95
N LEU A 91 -40.19 36.54 -32.90
CA LEU A 91 -39.66 36.69 -31.54
C LEU A 91 -39.19 35.35 -30.97
N TRP A 92 -39.98 34.28 -31.18
CA TRP A 92 -39.61 32.93 -30.77
C TRP A 92 -38.31 32.46 -31.46
N GLU A 93 -38.17 32.71 -32.76
CA GLU A 93 -36.96 32.37 -33.51
C GLU A 93 -35.74 33.15 -33.02
N ALA A 94 -35.91 34.45 -32.72
CA ALA A 94 -34.84 35.27 -32.17
C ALA A 94 -34.37 34.77 -30.78
N ASP A 95 -35.30 34.44 -29.89
CA ASP A 95 -34.98 33.87 -28.58
C ASP A 95 -34.28 32.51 -28.70
N ALA A 96 -34.82 31.60 -29.52
CA ALA A 96 -34.24 30.28 -29.74
C ALA A 96 -32.82 30.37 -30.31
N ALA A 97 -32.61 31.22 -31.33
CA ALA A 97 -31.30 31.43 -31.93
C ALA A 97 -30.30 31.99 -30.91
N ALA A 98 -30.73 32.93 -30.06
CA ALA A 98 -29.88 33.50 -29.00
C ALA A 98 -29.46 32.42 -27.97
N TYR A 99 -30.38 31.54 -27.57
CA TYR A 99 -30.04 30.47 -26.62
C TYR A 99 -29.09 29.43 -27.21
N ILE A 100 -29.28 29.04 -28.47
CA ILE A 100 -28.37 28.10 -29.15
C ILE A 100 -26.98 28.71 -29.32
N HIS A 101 -26.90 30.01 -29.61
CA HIS A 101 -25.63 30.71 -29.72
C HIS A 101 -24.91 30.85 -28.38
N ASN A 102 -25.64 31.19 -27.31
CA ASN A 102 -25.07 31.45 -25.99
C ASN A 102 -24.73 30.17 -25.22
N PHE A 103 -25.40 29.06 -25.54
CA PHE A 103 -25.21 27.77 -24.87
C PHE A 103 -24.94 26.68 -25.90
N TYR A 104 -23.68 26.25 -25.99
CA TYR A 104 -23.33 25.09 -26.81
C TYR A 104 -24.02 23.80 -26.29
N GLY A 105 -24.30 22.86 -27.19
CA GLY A 105 -24.88 21.56 -26.85
C GLY A 105 -26.35 21.38 -27.24
N TYR A 106 -27.04 22.45 -27.65
CA TYR A 106 -28.31 22.33 -28.38
C TYR A 106 -28.06 21.81 -29.79
N GLN A 107 -28.83 20.80 -30.19
CA GLN A 107 -28.95 20.41 -31.59
C GLN A 107 -30.03 21.26 -32.28
N ALA A 108 -31.16 21.45 -31.59
CA ALA A 108 -32.25 22.31 -32.02
C ALA A 108 -33.13 22.72 -30.83
N ILE A 109 -33.87 23.80 -31.00
CA ILE A 109 -35.03 24.14 -30.17
C ILE A 109 -36.26 24.13 -31.09
N GLU A 110 -37.30 23.45 -30.65
CA GLU A 110 -38.51 23.18 -31.42
C GLU A 110 -39.74 23.74 -30.70
N TRP A 111 -40.69 24.28 -31.47
CA TRP A 111 -42.06 24.48 -31.01
C TRP A 111 -42.94 23.40 -31.63
N VAL A 112 -43.61 22.65 -30.76
CA VAL A 112 -44.47 21.52 -31.11
C VAL A 112 -45.91 21.90 -30.82
N ASP A 113 -46.78 21.78 -31.81
CA ASP A 113 -48.19 22.15 -31.65
C ASP A 113 -48.96 21.16 -30.75
N PRO A 114 -50.21 21.48 -30.35
CA PRO A 114 -51.03 20.58 -29.53
C PRO A 114 -51.30 19.19 -30.15
N SER A 115 -51.05 19.01 -31.46
CA SER A 115 -51.16 17.74 -32.18
C SER A 115 -49.84 16.94 -32.23
N PHE A 116 -48.83 17.35 -31.44
CA PHE A 116 -47.52 16.71 -31.34
C PHE A 116 -46.63 16.84 -32.58
N LYS A 117 -46.92 17.82 -33.45
CA LYS A 117 -46.13 18.07 -34.65
C LYS A 117 -45.16 19.24 -34.46
N VAL A 118 -43.91 19.04 -34.85
CA VAL A 118 -42.89 20.09 -34.88
C VAL A 118 -43.28 21.13 -35.93
N ARG A 119 -43.52 22.37 -35.52
CA ARG A 119 -43.93 23.44 -36.44
C ARG A 119 -42.84 24.47 -36.66
N TRP A 120 -42.11 24.82 -35.61
CA TRP A 120 -40.96 25.72 -35.71
C TRP A 120 -39.73 25.01 -35.15
N ILE A 121 -38.58 25.25 -35.77
CA ILE A 121 -37.31 24.65 -35.40
C ILE A 121 -36.17 25.60 -35.70
N VAL A 122 -35.26 25.77 -34.74
CA VAL A 122 -34.04 26.57 -34.89
C VAL A 122 -32.85 25.77 -34.39
N PRO A 123 -31.72 25.71 -35.13
CA PRO A 123 -31.61 26.08 -36.55
C PRO A 123 -32.38 25.07 -37.42
N LEU A 124 -32.94 25.53 -38.56
CA LEU A 124 -33.53 24.61 -39.54
C LEU A 124 -32.45 23.86 -40.33
N ALA A 125 -31.32 24.51 -40.61
CA ALA A 125 -30.21 23.92 -41.35
C ALA A 125 -29.66 22.69 -40.60
N GLY A 126 -29.66 21.53 -41.27
CA GLY A 126 -29.26 20.24 -40.70
C GLY A 126 -30.32 19.55 -39.85
N ASN A 127 -31.49 20.18 -39.65
CA ASN A 127 -32.62 19.63 -38.90
C ASN A 127 -33.91 19.57 -39.76
N GLU A 128 -33.80 19.65 -41.08
CA GLU A 128 -34.94 19.73 -42.01
C GLU A 128 -35.87 18.52 -41.91
N ALA A 129 -35.32 17.35 -41.59
CA ALA A 129 -36.09 16.11 -41.42
C ALA A 129 -37.02 16.15 -40.19
N ALA A 130 -36.78 17.03 -39.23
CA ALA A 130 -37.62 17.20 -38.05
C ALA A 130 -38.80 18.16 -38.31
N GLN A 131 -38.75 19.00 -39.34
CA GLN A 131 -39.83 19.94 -39.67
C GLN A 131 -41.12 19.19 -40.04
N ASN A 132 -42.24 19.53 -39.38
CA ASN A 132 -43.54 18.84 -39.49
C ASN A 132 -43.53 17.37 -39.07
N LEU A 133 -42.47 16.90 -38.39
CA LEU A 133 -42.42 15.56 -37.84
C LEU A 133 -43.44 15.43 -36.71
N ASP A 134 -44.20 14.35 -36.74
CA ASP A 134 -45.08 13.96 -35.64
C ASP A 134 -44.27 13.18 -34.61
N LEU A 135 -44.02 13.81 -33.47
CA LEU A 135 -43.20 13.24 -32.40
C LEU A 135 -43.90 12.08 -31.69
N SER A 136 -45.22 11.93 -31.85
CA SER A 136 -45.99 10.85 -31.21
C SER A 136 -45.90 9.51 -31.93
N ARG A 137 -45.26 9.47 -33.12
CA ARG A 137 -45.08 8.22 -33.89
C ARG A 137 -44.12 7.24 -33.24
N GLU A 138 -43.20 7.72 -32.41
CA GLU A 138 -42.27 6.87 -31.68
C GLU A 138 -42.79 6.68 -30.24
N PRO A 139 -42.96 5.43 -29.75
CA PRO A 139 -43.61 5.17 -28.47
C PRO A 139 -42.97 5.87 -27.26
N ARG A 140 -41.64 5.95 -27.18
CA ARG A 140 -40.96 6.58 -26.03
C ARG A 140 -41.19 8.09 -26.02
N ARG A 141 -41.11 8.76 -27.17
CA ARG A 141 -41.43 10.20 -27.31
C ARG A 141 -42.90 10.48 -27.00
N GLN A 142 -43.81 9.63 -27.47
CA GLN A 142 -45.24 9.76 -27.20
C GLN A 142 -45.53 9.75 -25.70
N ILE A 143 -44.98 8.76 -24.97
CA ILE A 143 -45.16 8.66 -23.52
C ILE A 143 -44.63 9.92 -22.84
N ALA A 144 -43.43 10.39 -23.20
CA ALA A 144 -42.85 11.57 -22.58
C ALA A 144 -43.68 12.85 -22.81
N LEU A 145 -44.20 13.04 -24.03
CA LEU A 145 -45.08 14.18 -24.36
C LEU A 145 -46.40 14.11 -23.59
N GLN A 146 -47.01 12.93 -23.50
CA GLN A 146 -48.25 12.72 -22.74
C GLN A 146 -48.03 12.98 -21.26
N VAL A 147 -46.97 12.42 -20.67
CA VAL A 147 -46.62 12.63 -19.26
C VAL A 147 -46.37 14.11 -18.99
N ALA A 148 -45.62 14.81 -19.85
CA ALA A 148 -45.36 16.23 -19.70
C ALA A 148 -46.66 17.06 -19.73
N ARG A 149 -47.55 16.77 -20.69
CA ARG A 149 -48.84 17.44 -20.82
C ARG A 149 -49.75 17.15 -19.62
N ASP A 150 -49.94 15.88 -19.29
CA ASP A 150 -50.97 15.44 -18.34
C ASP A 150 -50.57 15.79 -16.90
N LEU A 151 -49.27 15.72 -16.56
CA LEU A 151 -48.75 16.15 -15.25
C LEU A 151 -48.43 17.64 -15.18
N ARG A 152 -48.43 18.34 -16.32
CA ARG A 152 -47.95 19.73 -16.44
C ARG A 152 -46.54 19.93 -15.89
N GLU A 153 -45.70 18.90 -16.01
CA GLU A 153 -44.32 18.90 -15.56
C GLU A 153 -43.36 18.88 -16.75
N ILE A 154 -42.15 19.40 -16.51
CA ILE A 154 -41.06 19.33 -17.49
C ILE A 154 -40.52 17.90 -17.47
N VAL A 155 -40.36 17.31 -18.64
CA VAL A 155 -39.91 15.92 -18.79
C VAL A 155 -38.68 15.86 -19.67
N LEU A 156 -37.65 15.17 -19.18
CA LEU A 156 -36.49 14.79 -19.98
C LEU A 156 -36.70 13.34 -20.43
N THR A 157 -36.57 13.08 -21.74
CA THR A 157 -36.59 11.71 -22.22
C THR A 157 -35.33 10.98 -21.77
N HIS A 158 -35.43 9.66 -21.60
CA HIS A 158 -34.23 8.82 -21.63
C HIS A 158 -33.59 8.82 -23.03
N ASN A 159 -32.43 8.19 -23.16
CA ASN A 159 -31.72 8.01 -24.42
C ASN A 159 -32.65 7.55 -25.55
N ILE A 160 -32.75 8.39 -26.59
CA ILE A 160 -33.47 8.12 -27.82
C ILE A 160 -32.54 8.27 -29.03
N SER A 161 -32.88 7.54 -30.09
CA SER A 161 -32.29 7.77 -31.41
C SER A 161 -32.88 9.04 -32.03
N LEU A 162 -32.01 9.98 -32.36
CA LEU A 162 -32.34 11.18 -33.12
C LEU A 162 -32.05 10.90 -34.60
N PRO A 163 -33.04 11.07 -35.51
CA PRO A 163 -32.86 10.80 -36.93
C PRO A 163 -31.64 11.58 -37.47
N GLN A 164 -30.70 10.88 -38.10
CA GLN A 164 -29.47 11.47 -38.68
C GLN A 164 -28.50 12.14 -37.68
N MET A 165 -28.82 12.16 -36.38
CA MET A 165 -28.07 12.92 -35.36
C MET A 165 -27.57 12.05 -34.20
N GLY A 166 -27.69 10.72 -34.31
CA GLY A 166 -27.15 9.78 -33.33
C GLY A 166 -28.04 9.63 -32.09
N LYS A 167 -27.43 9.57 -30.90
CA LYS A 167 -28.12 9.39 -29.62
C LYS A 167 -28.26 10.71 -28.86
N GLY A 168 -29.39 10.89 -28.20
CA GLY A 168 -29.67 12.11 -27.45
C GLY A 168 -30.91 12.01 -26.57
N PHE A 169 -31.38 13.15 -26.11
CA PHE A 169 -32.62 13.28 -25.35
C PHE A 169 -33.36 14.57 -25.71
N LEU A 170 -34.65 14.60 -25.38
CA LEU A 170 -35.51 15.76 -25.50
C LEU A 170 -35.81 16.31 -24.11
N ALA A 171 -35.72 17.62 -23.95
CA ALA A 171 -36.27 18.33 -22.79
C ALA A 171 -37.59 18.97 -23.19
N ILE A 172 -38.69 18.49 -22.63
CA ILE A 172 -40.06 18.81 -23.04
C ILE A 172 -40.69 19.74 -22.01
N PHE A 173 -41.08 20.93 -22.44
CA PHE A 173 -41.68 21.98 -21.63
C PHE A 173 -43.12 22.19 -22.09
N PRO A 174 -44.13 21.72 -21.33
CA PRO A 174 -45.52 21.86 -21.73
C PRO A 174 -45.98 23.32 -21.58
N LEU A 175 -46.75 23.79 -22.57
CA LEU A 175 -47.28 25.16 -22.62
C LEU A 175 -48.77 25.17 -22.32
N PHE A 176 -49.18 26.03 -21.40
CA PHE A 176 -50.59 26.25 -21.05
C PHE A 176 -50.94 27.73 -21.07
N VAL A 177 -51.94 28.11 -21.86
CA VAL A 177 -52.48 29.47 -21.88
C VAL A 177 -53.87 29.43 -21.26
N SER A 178 -54.02 30.04 -20.06
CA SER A 178 -55.29 30.02 -19.31
C SER A 178 -55.90 28.61 -19.22
N ASP A 179 -55.09 27.63 -18.78
CA ASP A 179 -55.39 26.19 -18.67
C ASP A 179 -55.58 25.41 -19.99
N ARG A 180 -55.61 26.07 -21.15
CA ARG A 180 -55.62 25.38 -22.44
C ARG A 180 -54.20 24.94 -22.80
N PHE A 181 -54.03 23.66 -23.11
CA PHE A 181 -52.78 23.13 -23.65
C PHE A 181 -52.48 23.74 -25.04
N ASP A 182 -51.31 24.35 -25.18
CA ASP A 182 -50.93 25.16 -26.34
C ASP A 182 -49.70 24.59 -27.09
N GLY A 183 -49.25 23.40 -26.69
CA GLY A 183 -48.12 22.70 -27.30
C GLY A 183 -46.93 22.57 -26.35
N PHE A 184 -45.73 22.43 -26.91
CA PHE A 184 -44.49 22.30 -26.16
C PHE A 184 -43.40 23.20 -26.73
N ILE A 185 -42.51 23.64 -25.85
CA ILE A 185 -41.13 23.97 -26.24
C ILE A 185 -40.29 22.72 -26.00
N VAL A 186 -39.53 22.30 -27.00
CA VAL A 186 -38.69 21.10 -26.92
C VAL A 186 -37.24 21.46 -27.22
N GLY A 187 -36.35 21.21 -26.27
CA GLY A 187 -34.91 21.26 -26.49
C GLY A 187 -34.41 19.91 -26.95
N VAL A 188 -33.73 19.85 -28.09
CA VAL A 188 -33.10 18.65 -28.63
C VAL A 188 -31.62 18.67 -28.29
N PHE A 189 -31.15 17.64 -27.57
CA PHE A 189 -29.76 17.54 -27.13
C PHE A 189 -29.14 16.24 -27.64
N GLN A 190 -28.01 16.35 -28.33
CA GLN A 190 -27.18 15.20 -28.69
C GLN A 190 -26.15 14.96 -27.58
N PHE A 191 -26.03 13.73 -27.09
CA PHE A 191 -25.16 13.44 -25.93
C PHE A 191 -23.69 13.81 -26.17
N GLN A 192 -23.12 13.42 -27.32
CA GLN A 192 -21.71 13.69 -27.63
C GLN A 192 -21.41 15.19 -27.60
N THR A 193 -22.16 15.97 -28.39
CA THR A 193 -21.99 17.42 -28.51
C THR A 193 -22.28 18.15 -27.19
N LEU A 194 -23.29 17.70 -26.44
CA LEU A 194 -23.61 18.25 -25.12
C LEU A 194 -22.45 18.05 -24.15
N PHE A 195 -22.01 16.80 -23.96
CA PHE A 195 -20.99 16.50 -22.98
C PHE A 195 -19.61 17.03 -23.38
N ASP A 196 -19.26 17.08 -24.67
CA ASP A 196 -18.02 17.73 -25.13
C ASP A 196 -18.04 19.26 -24.90
N SER A 197 -19.23 19.88 -24.91
CA SER A 197 -19.40 21.29 -24.59
C SER A 197 -19.34 21.59 -23.09
N ILE A 198 -19.84 20.67 -22.26
CA ILE A 198 -19.93 20.85 -20.81
C ILE A 198 -18.66 20.38 -20.10
N LEU A 199 -18.18 19.18 -20.42
CA LEU A 199 -17.10 18.54 -19.68
C LEU A 199 -15.74 19.14 -20.04
N ARG A 200 -14.99 19.51 -19.00
CA ARG A 200 -13.59 19.90 -19.08
C ARG A 200 -12.78 18.94 -18.21
N VAL A 201 -12.61 17.72 -18.69
CA VAL A 201 -11.92 16.66 -17.97
C VAL A 201 -10.41 16.89 -18.03
N PRO A 202 -9.69 16.97 -16.90
CA PRO A 202 -8.24 17.05 -16.88
C PRO A 202 -7.61 15.82 -17.55
N PRO A 203 -6.43 15.94 -18.18
CA PRO A 203 -5.81 14.84 -18.94
C PRO A 203 -5.50 13.59 -18.10
N GLY A 204 -5.42 13.72 -16.77
CA GLY A 204 -5.22 12.60 -15.86
C GLY A 204 -6.47 11.75 -15.59
N TYR A 205 -7.62 12.09 -16.18
CA TYR A 205 -8.87 11.36 -16.00
C TYR A 205 -9.57 11.07 -17.33
N LYS A 206 -10.42 10.06 -17.31
CA LYS A 206 -11.37 9.72 -18.37
C LYS A 206 -12.76 9.55 -17.78
N VAL A 207 -13.78 9.75 -18.60
CA VAL A 207 -15.18 9.71 -18.17
C VAL A 207 -16.00 8.81 -19.07
N ALA A 208 -16.91 8.04 -18.47
CA ALA A 208 -18.05 7.44 -19.13
C ALA A 208 -19.35 7.90 -18.47
N ILE A 209 -20.39 8.09 -19.26
CA ILE A 209 -21.73 8.44 -18.77
C ILE A 209 -22.72 7.42 -19.29
N TYR A 210 -23.58 6.97 -18.39
CA TYR A 210 -24.63 6.01 -18.64
C TYR A 210 -26.00 6.61 -18.31
N ASP A 211 -26.96 6.40 -19.19
CA ASP A 211 -28.38 6.53 -18.86
C ASP A 211 -28.90 5.13 -18.51
N ARG A 212 -29.14 4.89 -17.22
CA ARG A 212 -29.40 3.55 -16.67
C ARG A 212 -28.25 2.58 -17.01
N THR A 213 -28.45 1.70 -17.99
CA THR A 213 -27.49 0.70 -18.49
C THR A 213 -26.83 1.10 -19.80
N ASP A 214 -27.39 2.07 -20.52
CA ASP A 214 -26.94 2.43 -21.85
C ASP A 214 -25.76 3.40 -21.76
N LEU A 215 -24.63 3.04 -22.38
CA LEU A 215 -23.51 3.97 -22.56
C LEU A 215 -23.93 5.08 -23.54
N ILE A 216 -23.96 6.31 -23.04
CA ILE A 216 -24.35 7.50 -23.80
C ILE A 216 -23.17 8.41 -24.14
N TYR A 217 -22.07 8.31 -23.40
CA TYR A 217 -20.84 9.05 -23.66
C TYR A 217 -19.61 8.33 -23.08
N SER A 218 -18.48 8.40 -23.78
CA SER A 218 -17.22 7.85 -23.27
C SER A 218 -16.02 8.54 -23.90
N GLN A 219 -14.97 8.74 -23.12
CA GLN A 219 -13.67 9.22 -23.60
C GLN A 219 -12.64 8.10 -23.50
N ASN A 220 -12.37 7.37 -24.60
CA ASN A 220 -11.32 6.33 -24.72
C ASN A 220 -10.91 5.67 -23.40
N LEU A 221 -11.77 4.77 -22.92
CA LEU A 221 -11.63 4.19 -21.59
C LEU A 221 -10.36 3.33 -21.47
N PRO A 222 -9.71 3.32 -20.30
CA PRO A 222 -8.56 2.46 -20.06
C PRO A 222 -8.94 0.98 -20.19
N SER A 223 -8.05 0.17 -20.77
CA SER A 223 -8.29 -1.26 -21.04
C SER A 223 -8.55 -2.09 -19.77
N GLN A 224 -8.06 -1.63 -18.62
CA GLN A 224 -8.32 -2.21 -17.30
C GLN A 224 -8.76 -1.10 -16.34
N PRO A 225 -10.08 -0.86 -16.21
CA PRO A 225 -10.58 0.12 -15.28
C PRO A 225 -10.33 -0.36 -13.85
N SER A 226 -9.55 0.40 -13.09
CA SER A 226 -9.31 0.21 -11.66
C SER A 226 -9.44 1.55 -10.97
N LEU A 227 -9.81 1.54 -9.68
CA LEU A 227 -9.96 2.75 -8.86
C LEU A 227 -10.97 3.78 -9.43
N GLN A 228 -11.94 3.30 -10.24
CA GLN A 228 -12.99 4.15 -10.78
C GLN A 228 -13.90 4.67 -9.66
N LYS A 229 -14.37 5.91 -9.78
CA LYS A 229 -15.40 6.46 -8.89
C LYS A 229 -16.66 6.76 -9.69
N THR A 230 -17.80 6.51 -9.03
CA THR A 230 -19.12 6.67 -9.64
C THR A 230 -19.87 7.76 -8.89
N VAL A 231 -20.48 8.66 -9.64
CA VAL A 231 -21.39 9.70 -9.14
C VAL A 231 -22.67 9.66 -9.97
N VAL A 232 -23.77 10.10 -9.38
CA VAL A 232 -25.08 10.13 -10.05
C VAL A 232 -25.53 11.57 -10.13
N VAL A 233 -25.64 12.08 -11.34
CA VAL A 233 -26.37 13.32 -11.61
C VAL A 233 -27.84 13.00 -11.42
N LYS A 234 -28.57 13.83 -10.68
CA LYS A 234 -30.04 13.69 -10.46
C LYS A 234 -30.84 14.92 -10.87
N THR A 235 -30.14 15.92 -11.41
CA THR A 235 -30.70 17.21 -11.76
C THR A 235 -31.74 17.05 -12.88
N TRP A 236 -32.91 17.68 -12.74
CA TRP A 236 -34.03 17.57 -13.68
C TRP A 236 -34.51 16.11 -13.94
N ARG A 237 -34.40 15.23 -12.93
CA ARG A 237 -34.70 13.78 -13.04
C ARG A 237 -33.88 13.06 -14.12
N ALA A 238 -32.78 13.66 -14.58
CA ALA A 238 -31.77 12.94 -15.33
C ALA A 238 -30.98 12.09 -14.35
N ASP A 239 -31.27 10.79 -14.25
CA ASP A 239 -30.56 9.83 -13.38
C ASP A 239 -29.32 9.26 -14.09
N TRP A 240 -28.38 10.14 -14.47
CA TRP A 240 -27.19 9.73 -15.20
C TRP A 240 -26.09 9.26 -14.26
N ARG A 241 -25.57 8.07 -14.53
CA ARG A 241 -24.44 7.49 -13.81
C ARG A 241 -23.16 7.86 -14.53
N VAL A 242 -22.33 8.64 -13.87
CA VAL A 242 -21.04 9.10 -14.37
C VAL A 242 -19.94 8.28 -13.69
N GLU A 243 -19.12 7.63 -14.50
CA GLU A 243 -17.93 6.91 -14.05
C GLU A 243 -16.69 7.69 -14.45
N VAL A 244 -15.80 7.92 -13.48
CA VAL A 244 -14.55 8.63 -13.66
C VAL A 244 -13.38 7.70 -13.37
N PHE A 245 -12.44 7.64 -14.31
CA PHE A 245 -11.32 6.72 -14.30
C PHE A 245 -10.01 7.50 -14.24
N PRO A 246 -9.12 7.25 -13.26
CA PRO A 246 -7.77 7.79 -13.30
C PRO A 246 -6.97 7.13 -14.42
N THR A 247 -6.17 7.90 -15.15
CA THR A 247 -5.33 7.33 -16.20
C THR A 247 -4.08 6.67 -15.62
N PRO A 248 -3.46 5.71 -16.34
CA PRO A 248 -2.20 5.12 -15.92
C PRO A 248 -1.11 6.16 -15.67
N GLU A 249 -1.09 7.26 -16.43
CA GLU A 249 -0.12 8.36 -16.26
C GLU A 249 -0.33 9.11 -14.94
N LEU A 250 -1.58 9.35 -14.53
CA LEU A 250 -1.88 9.96 -13.24
C LEU A 250 -1.45 9.03 -12.10
N ILE A 251 -1.79 7.74 -12.19
CA ILE A 251 -1.43 6.73 -11.19
C ILE A 251 0.09 6.66 -11.04
N ALA A 252 0.83 6.62 -12.15
CA ALA A 252 2.30 6.58 -12.13
C ALA A 252 2.91 7.87 -11.56
N LYS A 253 2.25 9.01 -11.70
CA LYS A 253 2.70 10.30 -11.12
C LYS A 253 2.45 10.38 -9.61
N VAL A 254 1.36 9.78 -9.12
CA VAL A 254 0.98 9.80 -7.69
C VAL A 254 1.71 8.72 -6.90
N LYS A 255 1.92 7.53 -7.48
CA LYS A 255 2.65 6.43 -6.82
C LYS A 255 4.11 6.81 -6.62
N SER A 256 4.60 6.66 -5.39
CA SER A 256 5.99 6.92 -5.04
C SER A 256 6.80 5.63 -5.01
N SER A 257 8.13 5.73 -5.15
CA SER A 257 9.03 4.60 -4.88
C SER A 257 9.26 4.37 -3.38
N LEU A 258 8.76 5.26 -2.51
CA LEU A 258 9.00 5.25 -1.07
C LEU A 258 8.56 3.95 -0.37
N PRO A 259 7.38 3.34 -0.63
CA PRO A 259 7.03 2.07 0.00
C PRO A 259 8.06 0.97 -0.30
N ILE A 260 8.51 0.86 -1.56
CA ILE A 260 9.50 -0.15 -1.98
C ILE A 260 10.85 0.10 -1.31
N VAL A 261 11.28 1.36 -1.21
CA VAL A 261 12.53 1.74 -0.52
C VAL A 261 12.46 1.39 0.96
N VAL A 262 11.33 1.67 1.64
CA VAL A 262 11.12 1.32 3.06
C VAL A 262 11.14 -0.19 3.26
N LEU A 263 10.53 -0.97 2.36
CA LEU A 263 10.52 -2.42 2.45
C LEU A 263 11.93 -3.01 2.32
N ILE A 264 12.62 -2.71 1.22
CA ILE A 264 13.95 -3.27 0.93
C ILE A 264 14.96 -2.75 1.95
N GLY A 265 15.03 -1.43 2.13
CA GLY A 265 15.97 -0.80 3.06
C GLY A 265 15.72 -1.21 4.51
N GLY A 266 14.46 -1.28 4.93
CA GLY A 266 14.07 -1.69 6.27
C GLY A 266 14.45 -3.15 6.56
N LEU A 267 14.16 -4.07 5.65
CA LEU A 267 14.55 -5.48 5.82
C LEU A 267 16.08 -5.65 5.85
N VAL A 268 16.81 -5.01 4.95
CA VAL A 268 18.28 -5.07 4.95
C VAL A 268 18.85 -4.57 6.28
N LEU A 269 18.37 -3.43 6.79
CA LEU A 269 18.81 -2.88 8.07
C LEU A 269 18.46 -3.79 9.26
N VAL A 270 17.24 -4.33 9.30
CA VAL A 270 16.80 -5.23 10.38
C VAL A 270 17.66 -6.50 10.41
N TRP A 271 17.93 -7.11 9.25
CA TRP A 271 18.73 -8.33 9.18
C TRP A 271 20.22 -8.08 9.44
N LEU A 272 20.77 -6.95 8.99
CA LEU A 272 22.14 -6.53 9.34
C LEU A 272 22.27 -6.31 10.85
N PHE A 273 21.31 -5.63 11.48
CA PHE A 273 21.32 -5.40 12.91
C PHE A 273 21.18 -6.71 13.69
N GLY A 274 20.26 -7.58 13.28
CA GLY A 274 20.10 -8.92 13.84
C GLY A 274 21.38 -9.76 13.76
N LEU A 275 22.08 -9.71 12.61
CA LEU A 275 23.38 -10.36 12.42
C LEU A 275 24.44 -9.78 13.37
N VAL A 276 24.53 -8.46 13.50
CA VAL A 276 25.48 -7.81 14.43
C VAL A 276 25.20 -8.26 15.87
N VAL A 277 23.94 -8.21 16.32
CA VAL A 277 23.57 -8.65 17.67
C VAL A 277 23.90 -10.13 17.89
N TYR A 278 23.63 -10.98 16.89
CA TYR A 278 23.99 -12.40 16.93
C TYR A 278 25.51 -12.60 17.06
N LEU A 279 26.32 -11.93 16.23
CA LEU A 279 27.78 -12.03 16.27
C LEU A 279 28.34 -11.55 17.61
N VAL A 280 27.82 -10.44 18.15
CA VAL A 280 28.20 -9.90 19.46
C VAL A 280 27.86 -10.90 20.57
N GLN A 281 26.68 -11.51 20.54
CA GLN A 281 26.26 -12.49 21.54
C GLN A 281 27.11 -13.77 21.49
N VAL A 282 27.42 -14.25 20.29
CA VAL A 282 28.34 -15.39 20.10
C VAL A 282 29.73 -15.05 20.63
N SER A 283 30.25 -13.86 20.31
CA SER A 283 31.55 -13.38 20.79
C SER A 283 31.61 -13.31 22.32
N TYR A 284 30.59 -12.73 22.97
CA TYR A 284 30.53 -12.68 24.43
C TYR A 284 30.51 -14.07 25.08
N CYS A 285 29.80 -15.03 24.50
CA CYS A 285 29.79 -16.41 24.99
C CYS A 285 31.17 -17.07 24.86
N GLN A 286 31.84 -16.92 23.71
CA GLN A 286 33.18 -17.47 23.49
C GLN A 286 34.21 -16.87 24.44
N ILE A 287 34.19 -15.54 24.63
CA ILE A 287 35.08 -14.86 25.57
C ILE A 287 34.90 -15.41 26.99
N HIS A 288 33.67 -15.71 27.39
CA HIS A 288 33.40 -16.23 28.73
C HIS A 288 33.90 -17.67 28.91
N GLU A 289 33.76 -18.53 27.90
CA GLU A 289 34.32 -19.88 27.94
C GLU A 289 35.86 -19.86 27.92
N VAL A 290 36.46 -19.03 27.06
CA VAL A 290 37.91 -18.86 27.01
C VAL A 290 38.45 -18.35 28.35
N LYS A 291 37.75 -17.41 29.02
CA LYS A 291 38.13 -16.94 30.37
C LYS A 291 38.08 -18.05 31.41
N LYS A 292 37.06 -18.92 31.37
CA LYS A 292 36.95 -20.07 32.29
C LYS A 292 38.09 -21.06 32.07
N ALA A 293 38.36 -21.43 30.82
CA ALA A 293 39.46 -22.33 30.48
C ALA A 293 40.82 -21.76 30.87
N ASN A 294 41.04 -20.46 30.66
CA ASN A 294 42.28 -19.80 31.04
C ASN A 294 42.48 -19.79 32.57
N HIS A 295 41.45 -19.49 33.36
CA HIS A 295 41.53 -19.61 34.82
C HIS A 295 41.86 -21.03 35.29
N GLN A 296 41.30 -22.04 34.64
CA GLN A 296 41.57 -23.44 34.99
C GLN A 296 43.02 -23.82 34.67
N LEU A 297 43.54 -23.43 33.50
CA LEU A 297 44.95 -23.62 33.14
C LEU A 297 45.89 -22.89 34.09
N GLN A 298 45.55 -21.65 34.50
CA GLN A 298 46.34 -20.92 35.49
C GLN A 298 46.40 -21.65 36.82
N TRP A 299 45.28 -22.25 37.26
CA TRP A 299 45.26 -23.05 38.48
C TRP A 299 46.11 -24.31 38.37
N GLU A 300 46.05 -25.02 37.23
CA GLU A 300 46.89 -26.19 36.99
C GLU A 300 48.39 -25.86 36.95
N ILE A 301 48.77 -24.76 36.29
CA ILE A 301 50.15 -24.27 36.26
C ILE A 301 50.61 -23.93 37.68
N TYR A 302 49.79 -23.21 38.45
CA TYR A 302 50.09 -22.86 39.83
C TYR A 302 50.32 -24.11 40.70
N GLN A 303 49.44 -25.11 40.59
CA GLN A 303 49.57 -26.37 41.32
C GLN A 303 50.85 -27.12 40.96
N ARG A 304 51.18 -27.21 39.66
CA ARG A 304 52.43 -27.84 39.21
C ARG A 304 53.66 -27.14 39.75
N GLN A 305 53.67 -25.80 39.72
CA GLN A 305 54.77 -25.01 40.27
C GLN A 305 54.94 -25.22 41.78
N GLN A 306 53.84 -25.32 42.54
CA GLN A 306 53.94 -25.59 43.98
C GLN A 306 54.53 -26.98 44.27
N VAL A 307 54.15 -28.00 43.52
CA VAL A 307 54.74 -29.35 43.64
C VAL A 307 56.22 -29.33 43.29
N GLU A 308 56.61 -28.59 42.24
CA GLU A 308 58.00 -28.48 41.81
C GLU A 308 58.87 -27.73 42.83
N ILE A 309 58.37 -26.61 43.37
CA ILE A 309 59.04 -25.84 44.44
C ILE A 309 59.20 -26.70 45.70
N GLU A 310 58.15 -27.42 46.12
CA GLU A 310 58.21 -28.27 47.30
C GLU A 310 59.18 -29.43 47.11
N ASN A 311 59.17 -30.08 45.94
CA ASN A 311 60.15 -31.12 45.61
C ASN A 311 61.59 -30.58 45.60
N ALA A 312 61.83 -29.41 45.00
CA ALA A 312 63.15 -28.77 45.00
C ALA A 312 63.59 -28.39 46.43
N ARG A 313 62.67 -27.92 47.27
CA ARG A 313 62.93 -27.62 48.67
C ARG A 313 63.27 -28.88 49.47
N LEU A 314 62.51 -29.97 49.30
CA LEU A 314 62.78 -31.25 49.93
C LEU A 314 64.13 -31.82 49.48
N ALA A 315 64.43 -31.76 48.18
CA ALA A 315 65.73 -32.17 47.65
C ALA A 315 66.87 -31.36 48.26
N ALA A 316 66.74 -30.02 48.36
CA ALA A 316 67.75 -29.18 48.99
C ALA A 316 67.92 -29.48 50.50
N ILE A 317 66.83 -29.77 51.23
CA ILE A 317 66.90 -30.17 52.65
C ILE A 317 67.63 -31.51 52.79
N VAL A 318 67.29 -32.50 51.95
CA VAL A 318 67.98 -33.80 51.93
C VAL A 318 69.46 -33.61 51.62
N GLU A 319 69.77 -32.81 50.60
CA GLU A 319 71.13 -32.56 50.14
C GLU A 319 71.99 -31.87 51.20
N THR A 320 71.43 -30.92 51.94
CA THR A 320 72.15 -30.13 52.96
C THR A 320 72.07 -30.70 54.38
N SER A 321 71.38 -31.82 54.57
CA SER A 321 71.27 -32.48 55.88
C SER A 321 72.64 -32.90 56.42
N GLU A 322 72.87 -32.70 57.72
CA GLU A 322 74.08 -33.16 58.40
C GLU A 322 74.11 -34.68 58.57
N ASP A 323 72.94 -35.32 58.63
CA ASP A 323 72.82 -36.78 58.65
C ASP A 323 73.07 -37.40 57.27
N ALA A 324 73.66 -38.59 57.27
CA ALA A 324 73.85 -39.40 56.07
C ALA A 324 72.50 -39.98 55.60
N ILE A 325 72.00 -39.47 54.48
CA ILE A 325 70.78 -39.94 53.82
C ILE A 325 71.19 -40.61 52.50
N LEU A 326 70.87 -41.90 52.38
CA LEU A 326 71.07 -42.69 51.19
C LEU A 326 69.81 -43.51 50.90
N SER A 327 69.50 -43.72 49.63
CA SER A 327 68.52 -44.71 49.20
C SER A 327 69.21 -45.88 48.51
N LYS A 328 68.57 -47.04 48.46
CA LYS A 328 69.02 -48.21 47.70
C LYS A 328 67.87 -48.84 46.94
N ASP A 329 68.16 -49.53 45.85
CA ASP A 329 67.18 -50.35 45.13
C ASP A 329 66.92 -51.69 45.86
N LEU A 330 66.10 -52.56 45.23
CA LEU A 330 65.72 -53.85 45.80
C LEU A 330 66.90 -54.82 45.87
N GLU A 331 67.90 -54.63 45.01
CA GLU A 331 69.15 -55.38 44.90
C GLU A 331 70.22 -54.88 45.89
N GLY A 332 69.94 -53.77 46.58
CA GLY A 332 70.81 -53.20 47.61
C GLY A 332 71.91 -52.28 47.08
N LEU A 333 71.82 -51.84 45.83
CA LEU A 333 72.69 -50.85 45.22
C LEU A 333 72.23 -49.44 45.61
N VAL A 334 73.16 -48.56 45.97
CA VAL A 334 72.86 -47.18 46.36
C VAL A 334 72.32 -46.38 45.16
N THR A 335 71.21 -45.67 45.35
CA THR A 335 70.49 -44.91 44.31
C THR A 335 70.40 -43.41 44.58
N SER A 336 70.73 -42.96 45.79
CA SER A 336 70.95 -41.53 46.12
C SER A 336 71.95 -41.42 47.27
N TRP A 337 72.70 -40.31 47.30
CA TRP A 337 73.75 -40.06 48.29
C TRP A 337 73.87 -38.56 48.56
N ASN A 338 73.45 -38.08 49.73
CA ASN A 338 73.50 -36.65 50.06
C ASN A 338 74.88 -36.20 50.58
N LEU A 339 75.10 -34.87 50.70
CA LEU A 339 76.36 -34.32 51.25
C LEU A 339 76.67 -34.79 52.68
N GLY A 340 75.64 -35.06 53.50
CA GLY A 340 75.83 -35.63 54.84
C GLY A 340 76.50 -37.01 54.78
N ALA A 341 76.09 -37.86 53.82
CA ALA A 341 76.67 -39.19 53.62
C ALA A 341 78.11 -39.12 53.11
N GLU A 342 78.44 -38.14 52.26
CA GLU A 342 79.82 -37.90 51.84
C GLU A 342 80.72 -37.54 53.03
N ARG A 343 80.25 -36.64 53.91
CA ARG A 343 81.03 -36.19 55.07
C ARG A 343 81.22 -37.28 56.12
N ILE A 344 80.17 -38.08 56.38
CA ILE A 344 80.19 -39.10 57.43
C ILE A 344 80.96 -40.35 56.98
N PHE A 345 80.72 -40.84 55.77
CA PHE A 345 81.33 -42.08 55.28
C PHE A 345 82.58 -41.87 54.43
N GLY A 346 82.89 -40.63 54.03
CA GLY A 346 84.13 -40.28 53.32
C GLY A 346 84.17 -40.65 51.84
N TYR A 347 83.03 -41.03 51.25
CA TYR A 347 82.89 -41.35 49.82
C TYR A 347 82.00 -40.34 49.13
N THR A 348 82.38 -39.90 47.93
CA THR A 348 81.55 -39.00 47.12
C THR A 348 80.31 -39.72 46.55
N GLU A 349 79.25 -38.97 46.21
CA GLU A 349 78.04 -39.51 45.57
C GLU A 349 78.39 -40.34 44.34
N ILE A 350 79.28 -39.83 43.49
CA ILE A 350 79.73 -40.49 42.26
C ILE A 350 80.40 -41.84 42.54
N GLU A 351 81.10 -42.00 43.66
CA GLU A 351 81.80 -43.24 44.03
C GLU A 351 80.86 -44.31 44.60
N MET A 352 79.74 -43.90 45.20
CA MET A 352 78.80 -44.80 45.87
C MET A 352 77.55 -45.12 45.07
N LEU A 353 77.11 -44.25 44.16
CA LEU A 353 75.98 -44.55 43.27
C LEU A 353 76.23 -45.85 42.48
N GLY A 354 75.27 -46.77 42.53
CA GLY A 354 75.36 -48.09 41.91
C GLY A 354 76.26 -49.11 42.62
N GLN A 355 76.86 -48.76 43.77
CA GLN A 355 77.63 -49.69 44.60
C GLN A 355 76.76 -50.34 45.69
N SER A 356 77.15 -51.53 46.17
CA SER A 356 76.41 -52.21 47.24
C SER A 356 76.54 -51.49 48.58
N GLY A 357 75.41 -51.22 49.25
CA GLY A 357 75.37 -50.59 50.58
C GLY A 357 76.05 -51.41 51.69
N THR A 358 76.30 -52.70 51.47
CA THR A 358 77.03 -53.59 52.39
C THR A 358 78.45 -53.10 52.68
N LYS A 359 79.02 -52.28 51.78
CA LYS A 359 80.34 -51.64 51.92
C LYS A 359 80.46 -50.72 53.17
N LEU A 360 79.33 -50.27 53.72
CA LEU A 360 79.27 -49.36 54.87
C LEU A 360 79.17 -50.07 56.24
N ILE A 361 78.97 -51.38 56.26
CA ILE A 361 78.79 -52.16 57.50
C ILE A 361 80.17 -52.63 58.00
N PRO A 362 80.61 -52.22 59.20
CA PRO A 362 81.84 -52.74 59.81
C PRO A 362 81.71 -54.24 60.12
N ALA A 363 82.81 -54.98 59.98
CA ALA A 363 82.88 -56.42 60.21
C ALA A 363 82.65 -56.86 61.66
#